data_AF-A0A0D6L2B1-F1
#
_entry.id   AF-A0A0D6L2B1-F1
#
_cell.length_a   1.000
_cell.length_b   1.000
_cell.length_c   1.000
_cell.angle_alpha   90.00
_cell.angle_beta   90.00
_cell.angle_gamma   90.00
#
_symmetry.space_group_name_H-M   'P 1'
#
loop_
_entity.id
_entity.type
_entity.pdbx_description
1 polymer ?
#
loop_
_entity_poly.entity_id
_entity_poly.type
_entity_poly.pdbx_seq_one_letter_code
_entity_poly.pdbx_strand_id
1 'polypeptide(L)'
;MLIATISIFVAIIFGQFEAGLAKPYEVAKSVLNVHTLIGWSLSGIIAAITAWRYVIRARDPKRITFYYLGAGLILVAIVGLQVYLGDELVWVYGLHTVPVVEALKDNILP
;
A
#
# COMPACT_ATOMS: atom_id res chain seq x y z
N MET A 1 8.56 -8.38 12.23
CA MET A 1 7.15 -8.56 11.84
C MET A 1 6.25 -7.58 12.55
N LEU A 2 6.20 -7.50 13.88
CA LEU A 2 5.34 -6.53 14.58
C LEU A 2 5.45 -5.08 14.06
N ILE A 3 6.67 -4.50 14.01
CA ILE A 3 6.87 -3.14 13.51
C ILE A 3 6.41 -2.99 12.06
N ALA A 4 6.84 -3.88 11.17
CA ALA A 4 6.43 -3.86 9.76
C ALA A 4 4.90 -3.95 9.59
N THR A 5 4.23 -4.78 10.40
CA THR A 5 2.77 -4.89 10.41
C THR A 5 2.11 -3.59 10.83
N ILE A 6 2.57 -2.98 11.92
CA ILE A 6 2.02 -1.69 12.39
C ILE A 6 2.28 -0.60 11.34
N SER A 7 3.50 -0.49 10.82
CA SER A 7 3.86 0.52 9.81
C SER A 7 3.03 0.41 8.54
N ILE A 8 2.86 -0.81 8.00
CA ILE A 8 2.05 -1.03 6.80
C ILE A 8 0.58 -0.76 7.07
N PHE A 9 0.06 -1.17 8.23
CA PHE A 9 -1.32 -0.88 8.60
C PHE A 9 -1.58 0.63 8.72
N VAL A 10 -0.68 1.37 9.39
CA VAL A 10 -0.75 2.83 9.46
C VAL A 10 -0.71 3.45 8.06
N ALA A 11 0.22 3.01 7.20
CA ALA A 11 0.32 3.50 5.83
C ALA A 11 -0.99 3.28 5.03
N ILE A 12 -1.63 2.12 5.18
CA ILE A 12 -2.92 1.83 4.53
C ILE A 12 -4.03 2.76 5.03
N ILE A 13 -4.09 3.01 6.34
CA ILE A 13 -5.10 3.90 6.93
C ILE A 13 -4.93 5.34 6.42
N PHE A 14 -3.71 5.89 6.46
CA PHE A 14 -3.45 7.23 5.93
C PHE A 14 -3.70 7.31 4.42
N GLY A 15 -3.24 6.31 3.66
CA GLY A 15 -3.51 6.23 2.22
C GLY A 15 -5.00 6.23 1.90
N GLN A 16 -5.82 5.55 2.71
CA GLN A 16 -7.28 5.57 2.54
C GLN A 16 -7.89 6.94 2.80
N PHE A 17 -7.43 7.66 3.83
CA PHE A 17 -7.87 9.03 4.07
C PHE A 17 -7.50 9.95 2.91
N GLU A 18 -6.26 9.87 2.42
CA GLU A 18 -5.79 10.62 1.26
C GLU A 18 -6.60 10.29 0.00
N ALA A 19 -6.90 9.01 -0.25
CA ALA A 19 -7.73 8.58 -1.37
C ALA A 19 -9.17 9.07 -1.28
N GLY A 20 -9.74 9.13 -0.07
CA GLY A 20 -11.09 9.65 0.17
C GLY A 20 -11.21 11.18 0.05
N LEU A 21 -10.11 11.89 0.27
CA LEU A 21 -10.01 13.34 0.07
C LEU A 21 -9.66 13.70 -1.38
N ALA A 22 -9.02 12.78 -2.10
CA ALA A 22 -8.74 12.95 -3.52
C ALA A 22 -10.05 12.98 -4.32
N LYS A 23 -10.17 13.95 -5.22
CA LYS A 23 -11.16 13.92 -6.31
C LYS A 23 -10.42 13.44 -7.57
N PRO A 24 -10.30 12.12 -7.80
CA PRO A 24 -9.50 11.60 -8.91
C PRO A 24 -10.21 11.86 -10.24
N TYR A 25 -9.50 12.52 -11.15
CA TYR A 25 -9.90 12.67 -12.55
C TYR A 25 -9.59 11.39 -13.34
N GLU A 26 -10.22 11.23 -14.51
CA GLU A 26 -10.28 9.96 -15.26
C GLU A 26 -8.93 9.22 -15.41
N VAL A 27 -7.85 9.94 -15.70
CA VAL A 27 -6.53 9.33 -15.95
C VAL A 27 -5.89 8.77 -14.68
N ALA A 28 -6.17 9.36 -13.51
CA ALA A 28 -5.60 8.94 -12.22
C ALA A 28 -6.41 7.80 -11.55
N LYS A 29 -7.68 7.62 -11.93
CA LYS A 29 -8.59 6.64 -11.29
C LYS A 29 -8.07 5.21 -11.36
N SER A 30 -7.50 4.80 -12.49
CA SER A 30 -7.02 3.42 -12.66
C SER A 30 -5.89 3.10 -11.67
N VAL A 31 -4.88 3.97 -11.58
CA VAL A 31 -3.76 3.82 -10.65
C VAL A 31 -4.22 3.89 -9.21
N LEU A 32 -5.12 4.82 -8.87
CA LEU A 32 -5.68 4.94 -7.53
C LEU A 32 -6.44 3.69 -7.09
N ASN A 33 -7.24 3.11 -7.99
CA ASN A 33 -8.01 1.89 -7.71
C ASN A 33 -7.09 0.69 -7.48
N VAL A 34 -6.05 0.52 -8.31
CA VAL A 34 -5.09 -0.58 -8.15
C VAL A 34 -4.26 -0.41 -6.88
N HIS A 35 -3.78 0.81 -6.61
CA HIS A 35 -3.07 1.14 -5.37
C HIS A 35 -3.93 0.82 -4.15
N THR A 36 -5.18 1.28 -4.13
CA THR A 36 -6.12 1.05 -3.03
C THR A 36 -6.43 -0.44 -2.83
N LEU A 37 -6.71 -1.17 -3.90
CA LEU A 37 -7.03 -2.60 -3.84
C LEU A 37 -5.86 -3.43 -3.27
N ILE A 38 -4.65 -3.19 -3.76
CA ILE A 38 -3.46 -3.90 -3.28
C ILE A 38 -3.14 -3.48 -1.84
N GLY A 39 -3.30 -2.20 -1.50
CA GLY A 39 -3.15 -1.67 -0.15
C GLY A 39 -4.05 -2.40 0.86
N TRP A 40 -5.34 -2.53 0.59
CA TRP A 40 -6.24 -3.29 1.45
C TRP A 40 -5.89 -4.78 1.51
N SER A 41 -5.51 -5.37 0.38
CA SER A 41 -5.06 -6.77 0.33
C SER A 41 -3.81 -7.02 1.18
N LEU A 42 -2.89 -6.05 1.25
CA LEU A 42 -1.68 -6.13 2.07
C LEU A 42 -1.96 -6.29 3.56
N SER A 43 -3.07 -5.75 4.08
CA SER A 43 -3.48 -5.98 5.48
C SER A 43 -3.69 -7.47 5.77
N GLY A 44 -4.40 -8.18 4.87
CA GLY A 44 -4.63 -9.61 5.00
C GLY A 44 -3.34 -10.43 4.83
N ILE A 45 -2.54 -10.09 3.82
CA ILE A 45 -1.28 -10.77 3.53
C ILE A 45 -0.30 -10.63 4.71
N ILE A 46 -0.15 -9.43 5.26
CA ILE A 46 0.79 -9.20 6.36
C ILE A 46 0.33 -9.86 7.66
N ALA A 47 -0.97 -9.88 7.94
CA ALA A 47 -1.53 -10.61 9.07
C ALA A 47 -1.22 -12.11 8.96
N ALA A 48 -1.42 -12.70 7.77
CA ALA A 48 -1.12 -14.11 7.50
C ALA A 48 0.37 -14.43 7.64
N ILE A 49 1.27 -13.63 7.04
CA ILE A 49 2.72 -13.83 7.14
C ILE A 49 3.21 -13.66 8.58
N THR A 50 2.66 -12.70 9.32
CA THR A 50 2.98 -12.51 10.74
C THR A 50 2.52 -13.70 11.57
N ALA A 51 1.27 -14.18 11.39
CA ALA A 51 0.79 -15.39 12.07
C ALA A 51 1.66 -16.62 11.73
N TRP A 52 2.01 -16.80 10.45
CA TRP A 52 2.90 -17.88 10.01
C TRP A 52 4.26 -17.81 10.71
N ARG A 53 4.82 -16.60 10.89
CA ARG A 53 6.07 -16.42 11.63
C ARG A 53 5.96 -16.90 13.08
N TYR A 54 4.85 -16.61 13.75
CA TYR A 54 4.62 -17.07 15.11
C TYR A 54 4.51 -18.59 15.18
N VAL A 55 3.82 -19.24 14.23
CA VAL A 55 3.71 -20.70 14.17
C VAL A 55 5.09 -21.35 13.98
N ILE A 56 5.93 -20.84 13.08
CA ILE A 56 7.30 -21.34 12.89
C ILE A 56 8.09 -21.23 14.20
N ARG A 57 8.05 -20.05 14.83
CA ARG A 57 8.81 -19.78 16.05
C ARG A 57 8.35 -20.61 17.25
N ALA A 58 7.05 -20.90 17.34
CA ALA A 58 6.48 -21.76 18.38
C ALA A 58 6.93 -23.22 18.25
N ARG A 59 7.18 -23.69 17.02
CA ARG A 59 7.66 -25.06 16.75
C ARG A 59 9.16 -25.20 16.95
N ASP A 60 9.95 -24.35 16.30
CA ASP A 60 11.40 -24.30 16.47
C ASP A 60 11.91 -22.87 16.25
N PRO A 61 12.34 -22.16 17.30
CA PRO A 61 12.76 -20.76 17.19
C PRO A 61 14.08 -20.58 16.43
N LYS A 62 14.86 -21.64 16.20
CA LYS A 62 16.16 -21.58 15.50
C LYS A 62 16.05 -21.86 14.00
N ARG A 63 14.87 -22.26 13.51
CA ARG A 63 14.67 -22.60 12.09
C ARG A 63 13.73 -21.60 11.41
N ILE A 64 14.05 -21.29 10.16
CA ILE A 64 13.20 -20.53 9.24
C ILE A 64 13.17 -21.34 7.94
N THR A 65 11.98 -21.58 7.39
CA THR A 65 11.84 -22.35 6.16
C THR A 65 12.17 -21.49 4.94
N PHE A 66 12.69 -22.11 3.88
CA PHE A 66 12.94 -21.43 2.61
C PHE A 66 11.65 -20.81 2.04
N TYR A 67 10.51 -21.50 2.17
CA TYR A 67 9.20 -20.97 1.77
C TYR A 67 8.82 -19.66 2.47
N TYR A 68 9.12 -19.54 3.77
CA TYR A 68 8.87 -18.30 4.50
C TYR A 68 9.74 -17.16 3.99
N LEU A 69 11.01 -17.44 3.64
CA LEU A 69 11.90 -16.45 3.05
C LEU A 69 11.40 -15.99 1.67
N GLY A 70 10.97 -16.92 0.82
CA GLY A 70 10.38 -16.62 -0.48
C GLY A 70 9.11 -15.76 -0.36
N ALA A 71 8.21 -16.09 0.57
CA ALA A 71 7.02 -15.28 0.87
C ALA A 71 7.40 -13.87 1.36
N GLY A 72 8.46 -13.75 2.17
CA GLY A 72 8.99 -12.47 2.60
C GLY A 72 9.52 -11.62 1.44
N LEU A 73 10.23 -12.22 0.49
CA LEU A 73 10.71 -11.52 -0.70
C LEU A 73 9.55 -11.02 -1.58
N ILE A 74 8.52 -11.85 -1.77
CA ILE A 74 7.30 -11.46 -2.49
C ILE A 74 6.61 -10.29 -1.77
N LEU A 75 6.49 -10.33 -0.44
CA LEU A 75 5.91 -9.23 0.33
C LEU A 75 6.67 -7.92 0.10
N VAL A 76 8.00 -7.95 0.12
CA VAL A 76 8.84 -6.77 -0.16
C VAL A 76 8.58 -6.23 -1.58
N ALA A 77 8.47 -7.11 -2.59
CA ALA A 77 8.16 -6.69 -3.95
C ALA A 77 6.79 -6.01 -4.06
N ILE A 78 5.76 -6.55 -3.37
CA ILE A 78 4.42 -5.95 -3.34
C ILE A 78 4.45 -4.58 -2.66
N VAL A 79 5.17 -4.44 -1.54
CA VAL A 79 5.33 -3.16 -0.85
C VAL A 79 6.08 -2.16 -1.74
N GLY A 80 7.12 -2.58 -2.46
CA GLY A 80 7.82 -1.74 -3.44
C GLY A 80 6.89 -1.24 -4.55
N LEU A 81 6.03 -2.11 -5.07
CA LEU A 81 4.99 -1.74 -6.04
C LEU A 81 4.01 -0.71 -5.44
N GLN A 82 3.64 -0.83 -4.16
CA GLN A 82 2.78 0.16 -3.51
C GLN A 82 3.43 1.53 -3.40
N VAL A 83 4.72 1.58 -3.05
CA VAL A 83 5.48 2.84 -3.02
C VAL A 83 5.48 3.47 -4.41
N TYR A 84 5.79 2.69 -5.45
CA TYR A 84 5.78 3.17 -6.83
C TYR A 84 4.42 3.76 -7.25
N LEU A 85 3.32 3.02 -7.00
CA LEU A 85 1.98 3.50 -7.37
C LEU A 85 1.57 4.73 -6.55
N GLY A 86 1.94 4.79 -5.28
CA GLY A 86 1.70 5.96 -4.42
C GLY A 86 2.46 7.20 -4.91
N ASP A 87 3.73 7.02 -5.30
CA ASP A 87 4.54 8.07 -5.87
C ASP A 87 3.98 8.55 -7.22
N GLU A 88 3.48 7.65 -8.06
CA GLU A 88 2.84 8.01 -9.33
C GLU A 88 1.60 8.90 -9.12
N LEU A 89 0.77 8.57 -8.11
CA LEU A 89 -0.40 9.37 -7.75
C LEU A 89 -0.03 10.81 -7.35
N VAL A 90 1.08 11.01 -6.66
CA VAL A 90 1.53 12.32 -6.16
C VAL A 90 2.32 13.08 -7.23
N TRP A 91 3.32 12.45 -7.85
CA TRP A 91 4.31 13.13 -8.69
C TRP A 91 3.95 13.16 -10.17
N VAL A 92 3.19 12.18 -10.67
CA VAL A 92 2.75 12.13 -12.07
C VAL A 92 1.35 12.71 -12.19
N TYR A 93 0.42 12.25 -11.34
CA TYR A 93 -0.97 12.70 -11.39
C TYR A 93 -1.26 13.93 -10.53
N GLY A 94 -0.31 14.35 -9.69
CA GLY A 94 -0.44 15.60 -8.94
C GLY A 94 -1.57 15.59 -7.92
N LEU A 95 -2.07 14.41 -7.50
CA LEU A 95 -3.11 14.35 -6.48
C LEU A 95 -2.58 15.03 -5.21
N HIS A 96 -3.41 15.92 -4.65
CA HIS A 96 -3.09 16.77 -3.48
C HIS A 96 -2.07 17.88 -3.69
N THR A 97 -1.62 18.12 -4.94
CA THR A 97 -0.86 19.32 -5.25
C THR A 97 -1.78 20.53 -5.43
N VAL A 98 -1.34 21.71 -4.99
CA VAL A 98 -2.11 22.96 -5.08
C VAL A 98 -2.66 23.21 -6.49
N PRO A 99 -1.87 23.08 -7.59
CA PRO A 99 -2.37 23.35 -8.93
C PRO A 99 -3.53 22.43 -9.36
N VAL A 100 -3.47 21.15 -9.00
CA VAL A 100 -4.53 20.18 -9.34
C VAL A 100 -5.79 20.44 -8.50
N VAL A 101 -5.63 20.78 -7.22
CA VAL A 101 -6.76 21.14 -6.35
C VAL A 101 -7.46 22.40 -6.85
N GLU A 102 -6.73 23.41 -7.31
CA GLU A 102 -7.28 24.63 -7.90
C GLU A 102 -7.97 24.34 -9.23
N ALA A 103 -7.35 23.58 -10.14
CA ALA A 103 -7.97 23.19 -11.40
C ALA A 103 -9.28 22.40 -11.23
N LEU A 104 -9.38 21.58 -10.18
CA LEU A 104 -10.62 20.89 -9.81
C LEU A 104 -11.68 21.84 -9.22
N LYS A 105 -11.28 22.87 -8.46
CA LYS A 105 -12.22 23.90 -7.97
C LYS A 105 -12.79 24.72 -9.11
N ASP A 106 -11.98 24.99 -10.12
CA ASP A 106 -12.34 25.80 -11.28
C ASP A 106 -13.02 24.99 -12.39
N ASN A 107 -13.29 23.68 -12.18
CA ASN A 107 -13.88 22.74 -13.15
C ASN A 107 -13.10 22.63 -14.48
N ILE A 108 -11.77 22.84 -14.44
CA ILE A 108 -10.89 22.71 -15.61
C ILE A 108 -10.60 21.23 -15.89
N LEU A 109 -10.56 20.41 -14.85
CA LEU A 109 -10.42 18.95 -14.93
C LEU A 109 -11.78 18.28 -14.69
N PRO A 110 -12.13 17.23 -15.47
CA PRO A 110 -13.36 16.48 -15.31
C PRO A 110 -13.40 15.63 -14.02
#